data_AF-A0AAN5C6E5-F1
#
_entry.id   AF-A0AAN5C6E5-F1
#
_cell.length_a   1.000
_cell.length_b   1.000
_cell.length_c   1.000
_cell.angle_alpha   90.00
_cell.angle_beta   90.00
_cell.angle_gamma   90.00
#
_symmetry.space_group_name_H-M   'P 1'
#
loop_
_entity.id
_entity.type
_entity.pdbx_description
1 polymer ?
#
loop_
_entity_poly.entity_id
_entity_poly.type
_entity_poly.pdbx_seq_one_letter_code
_entity_poly.pdbx_strand_id
1 'polypeptide(L)'
;MNSKEKIYKAIFTPFVGIGVIYLRNQLEGEELYFGGLCSKEREGGTFVYRMGQDPGSEGMLVNVPRDRLEQIELRLFHRGKAIYVSKNSEAPNPTVIKLKENVILIEV
;
A
#
# COMPACT_ATOMS: atom_id res chain seq x y z
N MET A 1 16.59 -2.08 11.87
CA MET A 1 17.70 -2.50 10.99
C MET A 1 17.16 -2.63 9.56
N ASN A 2 18.00 -2.62 8.50
CA ASN A 2 17.49 -2.74 7.12
C ASN A 2 17.24 -4.20 6.75
N SER A 3 16.15 -4.50 6.03
CA SER A 3 15.97 -5.81 5.38
C SER A 3 17.04 -6.00 4.29
N LYS A 4 17.41 -7.25 4.00
CA LYS A 4 18.33 -7.61 2.91
C LYS A 4 17.64 -7.61 1.54
N GLU A 5 16.32 -7.52 1.50
CA GLU A 5 15.55 -7.56 0.26
C GLU A 5 15.64 -6.22 -0.49
N LYS A 6 15.85 -6.31 -1.80
CA LYS A 6 16.01 -5.17 -2.69
C LYS A 6 14.77 -5.02 -3.55
N ILE A 7 14.27 -3.80 -3.66
CA ILE A 7 13.11 -3.47 -4.47
C ILE A 7 13.60 -2.94 -5.83
N TYR A 8 13.05 -3.51 -6.90
CA TYR A 8 13.34 -3.12 -8.27
C TYR A 8 12.06 -2.75 -9.01
N LYS A 9 12.17 -1.79 -9.94
CA LYS A 9 11.14 -1.47 -10.92
C LYS A 9 11.50 -2.14 -12.24
N ALA A 10 10.61 -3.00 -12.74
CA ALA A 10 10.69 -3.49 -14.11
C ALA A 10 9.88 -2.57 -15.04
N ILE A 11 10.47 -2.20 -16.18
CA ILE A 11 9.82 -1.41 -17.23
C ILE A 11 9.90 -2.24 -18.51
N PHE A 12 8.73 -2.60 -19.03
CA PHE A 12 8.64 -3.21 -20.35
C PHE A 12 8.48 -2.11 -21.41
N THR A 13 9.38 -2.09 -22.38
CA THR A 13 9.29 -1.22 -23.55
C THR A 13 9.20 -2.10 -24.78
N PRO A 14 8.10 -2.02 -25.57
CA PRO A 14 7.94 -2.83 -26.77
C PRO A 14 9.16 -2.73 -27.70
N PHE A 15 9.59 -3.86 -28.25
CA PHE A 15 10.76 -4.00 -29.15
C PHE A 15 12.14 -3.68 -28.54
N VAL A 16 12.21 -3.09 -27.34
CA VAL A 16 13.47 -2.82 -26.61
C VAL A 16 13.75 -3.89 -25.57
N GLY A 17 12.70 -4.36 -24.87
CA GLY A 17 12.80 -5.41 -23.85
C GLY A 17 12.40 -4.95 -22.45
N ILE A 18 12.95 -5.62 -21.44
CA ILE A 18 12.69 -5.34 -20.02
C ILE A 18 13.90 -4.63 -19.41
N GLY A 19 13.71 -3.38 -19.00
CA GLY A 19 14.65 -2.66 -18.16
C GLY A 19 14.35 -2.90 -16.68
N VAL A 20 15.39 -3.05 -15.86
CA VAL A 20 15.25 -3.19 -14.40
C VAL A 20 16.03 -2.08 -13.71
N ILE A 21 15.37 -1.35 -12.81
CA ILE A 21 15.93 -0.21 -12.09
C ILE A 21 15.86 -0.51 -10.60
N TYR A 22 16.99 -0.43 -9.89
CA TYR A 22 17.00 -0.48 -8.42
C TYR A 22 16.34 0.77 -7.83
N LEU A 23 15.40 0.57 -6.91
CA LEU A 23 14.73 1.67 -6.22
C LEU A 23 15.37 1.91 -4.85
N ARG A 24 15.28 0.91 -3.96
CA ARG A 24 15.81 0.95 -2.59
C ARG A 24 15.79 -0.43 -1.96
N ASN A 25 16.33 -0.54 -0.75
CA ASN A 25 16.12 -1.71 0.09
C ASN A 25 14.72 -1.65 0.72
N GLN A 26 14.11 -2.83 0.88
CA GLN A 26 12.91 -2.97 1.70
C GLN A 26 13.26 -2.65 3.15
N LEU A 27 12.35 -1.98 3.83
CA LEU A 27 12.53 -1.68 5.25
C LEU A 27 12.09 -2.89 6.07
N GLU A 28 12.70 -3.08 7.24
CA GLU A 28 12.25 -4.11 8.18
C GLU A 28 10.80 -3.83 8.60
N GLY A 29 9.95 -4.88 8.54
CA GLY A 29 8.52 -4.80 8.83
C GLY A 29 7.69 -4.03 7.80
N GLU A 30 8.22 -3.78 6.62
CA GLU A 30 7.48 -3.18 5.51
C GLU A 30 6.71 -4.25 4.72
N GLU A 31 5.43 -3.98 4.49
CA GLU A 31 4.57 -4.79 3.63
C GLU A 31 4.44 -4.12 2.25
N LEU A 32 4.50 -4.92 1.19
CA LEU A 32 4.37 -4.47 -0.20
C LEU A 32 3.01 -4.87 -0.77
N TYR A 33 2.36 -3.94 -1.45
CA TYR A 33 1.04 -4.13 -2.05
C TYR A 33 1.07 -3.83 -3.54
N PHE A 34 -0.04 -4.18 -4.21
CA PHE A 34 -0.25 -3.90 -5.62
C PHE A 34 -0.04 -2.42 -5.96
N GLY A 35 0.45 -2.16 -7.18
CA GLY A 35 0.61 -0.80 -7.69
C GLY A 35 1.78 -0.01 -7.07
N GLY A 36 2.73 -0.69 -6.42
CA GLY A 36 3.88 -0.04 -5.80
C GLY A 36 3.50 0.74 -4.55
N LEU A 37 2.53 0.23 -3.79
CA LEU A 37 2.15 0.75 -2.49
C LEU A 37 2.86 -0.03 -1.39
N CYS A 38 3.16 0.64 -0.30
CA CYS A 38 3.86 0.08 0.84
C CYS A 38 3.13 0.49 2.13
N SER A 39 3.22 -0.36 3.15
CA SER A 39 2.84 0.02 4.51
C SER A 39 3.94 -0.37 5.51
N LYS A 40 3.97 0.32 6.64
CA LYS A 40 4.85 -0.01 7.76
C LYS A 40 4.24 0.47 9.07
N GLU A 41 4.30 -0.38 10.09
CA GLU A 41 3.96 -0.02 11.46
C GLU A 41 5.04 0.88 12.07
N ARG A 42 4.63 2.02 12.66
CA ARG A 42 5.49 2.93 13.43
C ARG A 42 4.66 3.55 14.54
N GLU A 43 5.23 3.66 15.74
CA GLU A 43 4.61 4.41 16.85
C GLU A 43 3.16 4.00 17.17
N GLY A 44 2.80 2.73 16.94
CA GLY A 44 1.45 2.20 17.19
C GLY A 44 0.43 2.48 16.08
N GLY A 45 0.86 2.92 14.90
CA GLY A 45 -0.01 3.12 13.74
C GLY A 45 0.58 2.61 12.43
N THR A 46 -0.32 2.25 11.51
CA THR A 46 0.04 1.84 10.15
C THR A 46 0.26 3.08 9.28
N PHE A 47 1.43 3.21 8.67
CA PHE A 47 1.72 4.26 7.69
C PHE A 47 1.70 3.69 6.28
N VAL A 48 0.98 4.35 5.37
CA VAL A 48 0.88 3.98 3.95
C VAL A 48 1.59 5.01 3.09
N TYR A 49 2.36 4.53 2.11
CA TYR A 49 3.17 5.35 1.20
C TYR A 49 3.37 4.63 -0.12
N ARG A 50 3.92 5.35 -1.12
CA ARG A 50 4.35 4.74 -2.38
C ARG A 50 5.78 4.26 -2.26
N MET A 51 6.12 3.24 -3.03
CA MET A 51 7.42 2.56 -3.03
C MET A 51 8.61 3.49 -3.27
N GLY A 52 8.42 4.58 -4.03
CA GLY A 52 9.44 5.60 -4.29
C GLY A 52 9.50 6.75 -3.30
N GLN A 53 8.65 6.76 -2.27
CA GLN A 53 8.60 7.81 -1.26
C GLN A 53 9.40 7.44 -0.01
N ASP A 54 9.84 8.44 0.75
CA ASP A 54 10.42 8.24 2.08
C ASP A 54 9.30 8.06 3.12
N PRO A 55 9.15 6.86 3.72
CA PRO A 55 8.14 6.65 4.74
C PRO A 55 8.34 7.45 6.03
N GLY A 56 9.53 8.02 6.28
CA GLY A 56 9.78 8.92 7.42
C GLY A 56 9.12 10.27 7.30
N SER A 57 8.98 10.81 6.09
CA SER A 57 8.46 12.16 5.85
C SER A 57 7.20 12.20 5.00
N GLU A 58 6.94 11.17 4.20
CA GLU A 58 5.84 11.15 3.22
C GLU A 58 4.77 10.09 3.51
N GLY A 59 4.97 9.27 4.55
CA GLY A 59 3.99 8.28 4.99
C GLY A 59 2.72 8.92 5.54
N MET A 60 1.57 8.40 5.12
CA MET A 60 0.28 8.81 5.68
C MET A 60 -0.15 7.82 6.75
N LEU A 61 -0.43 8.33 7.96
CA LEU A 61 -1.01 7.53 9.04
C LEU A 61 -2.43 7.07 8.68
N VAL A 62 -2.63 5.76 8.63
CA VAL A 62 -3.93 5.10 8.50
C VAL A 62 -4.35 4.68 9.91
N ASN A 63 -5.20 5.49 10.55
CA ASN A 63 -5.68 5.22 11.91
C ASN A 63 -6.84 4.22 11.91
N VAL A 64 -6.58 3.02 11.38
CA VAL A 64 -7.49 1.89 11.37
C VAL A 64 -6.80 0.73 12.08
N PRO A 65 -7.47 0.09 13.07
CA PRO A 65 -6.90 -1.05 13.78
C PRO A 65 -6.44 -2.16 12.82
N ARG A 66 -5.28 -2.79 13.11
CA ARG A 66 -4.65 -3.77 12.23
C ARG A 66 -5.55 -4.97 11.94
N ASP A 67 -6.30 -5.44 12.92
CA ASP A 67 -7.30 -6.51 12.80
C ASP A 67 -8.34 -6.22 11.70
N ARG A 68 -8.72 -4.95 11.54
CA ARG A 68 -9.60 -4.52 10.43
C ARG A 68 -8.88 -4.48 9.10
N LEU A 69 -7.58 -4.19 9.08
CA LEU A 69 -6.77 -4.15 7.87
C LEU A 69 -6.47 -5.56 7.31
N GLU A 70 -6.45 -6.60 8.13
CA GLU A 70 -6.16 -7.97 7.70
C GLU A 70 -7.17 -8.52 6.68
N GLN A 71 -8.44 -8.14 6.83
CA GLN A 71 -9.56 -8.58 5.97
C GLN A 71 -9.72 -7.76 4.68
N ILE A 72 -8.91 -6.72 4.51
CA ILE A 72 -9.01 -5.80 3.38
C ILE A 72 -7.63 -5.65 2.72
N GLU A 73 -7.59 -5.23 1.47
CA GLU A 73 -6.36 -5.10 0.69
C GLU A 73 -6.19 -3.66 0.22
N LEU A 74 -5.04 -3.06 0.50
CA LEU A 74 -4.71 -1.73 -0.01
C LEU A 74 -4.52 -1.80 -1.54
N ARG A 75 -5.34 -1.07 -2.29
CA ARG A 75 -5.32 -1.06 -3.76
C ARG A 75 -4.97 0.28 -4.38
N LEU A 76 -5.27 1.38 -3.70
CA LEU A 76 -4.99 2.72 -4.22
C LEU A 76 -4.56 3.69 -3.12
N PHE A 77 -3.71 4.63 -3.50
CA PHE A 77 -3.40 5.82 -2.71
C PHE A 77 -3.54 7.09 -3.56
N HIS A 78 -4.55 7.90 -3.27
CA HIS A 78 -4.90 9.07 -4.07
C HIS A 78 -5.32 10.25 -3.19
N ARG A 79 -4.69 11.42 -3.40
CA ARG A 79 -5.01 12.69 -2.72
C ARG A 79 -5.14 12.56 -1.20
N GLY A 80 -4.17 11.88 -0.57
CA GLY A 80 -4.18 11.66 0.89
C GLY A 80 -5.31 10.75 1.37
N LYS A 81 -5.82 9.86 0.51
CA LYS A 81 -6.76 8.80 0.87
C LYS A 81 -6.22 7.44 0.46
N ALA A 82 -6.23 6.50 1.40
CA ALA A 82 -5.98 5.10 1.17
C ALA A 82 -7.31 4.42 0.82
N ILE A 83 -7.33 3.68 -0.28
CA ILE A 83 -8.48 2.91 -0.73
C ILE A 83 -8.16 1.44 -0.57
N TYR A 84 -8.96 0.80 0.26
CA TYR A 84 -8.93 -0.63 0.50
C TYR A 84 -10.08 -1.31 -0.23
N VAL A 85 -9.88 -2.57 -0.59
CA VAL A 85 -10.91 -3.45 -1.15
C VAL A 85 -11.08 -4.64 -0.22
N SER A 86 -12.31 -5.02 0.09
CA SER A 86 -12.57 -6.23 0.89
C SER A 86 -12.10 -7.48 0.16
N LYS A 87 -11.40 -8.38 0.86
CA LYS A 87 -10.94 -9.65 0.28
C LYS A 87 -12.06 -10.68 0.14
N ASN A 88 -13.07 -10.60 1.01
CA ASN A 88 -14.11 -11.61 1.20
C ASN A 88 -15.51 -10.97 1.23
N SER A 89 -15.74 -9.92 0.43
CA SER A 89 -17.04 -9.28 0.40
C SER A 89 -18.06 -10.20 -0.29
N GLU A 90 -19.22 -10.35 0.35
CA GLU A 90 -20.41 -10.99 -0.22
C GLU A 90 -21.43 -9.93 -0.66
N ALA A 91 -21.00 -8.66 -0.77
CA ALA A 91 -21.88 -7.57 -1.13
C ALA A 91 -22.49 -7.85 -2.52
N PRO A 92 -23.82 -7.79 -2.67
CA PRO A 92 -24.46 -8.08 -3.96
C PRO A 92 -24.15 -7.01 -5.02
N ASN A 93 -23.69 -5.83 -4.59
CA ASN A 93 -23.25 -4.74 -5.44
C ASN A 93 -22.08 -4.01 -4.80
N PRO A 94 -21.20 -3.37 -5.59
CA PRO A 94 -20.11 -2.56 -5.04
C PRO A 94 -20.61 -1.46 -4.12
N THR A 95 -20.11 -1.40 -2.90
CA THR A 95 -20.40 -0.33 -1.93
C THR A 95 -19.13 0.42 -1.54
N VAL A 96 -19.30 1.69 -1.18
CA VAL A 96 -18.21 2.56 -0.74
C VAL A 96 -18.46 2.96 0.71
N ILE A 97 -17.55 2.58 1.60
CA ILE A 97 -17.63 2.84 3.03
C ILE A 97 -16.48 3.76 3.43
N LYS A 98 -16.81 4.89 4.07
CA LYS A 98 -15.80 5.75 4.70
C LYS A 98 -15.46 5.18 6.08
N LEU A 99 -14.30 4.51 6.20
CA LEU A 99 -13.84 3.98 7.49
C LEU A 99 -13.31 5.09 8.40
N LYS A 100 -12.54 6.02 7.83
CA LYS A 100 -11.95 7.20 8.49
C LYS A 100 -11.83 8.35 7.50
N GLU A 101 -11.34 9.51 7.96
CA GLU A 101 -11.19 10.70 7.12
C GLU A 101 -10.36 10.43 5.85
N ASN A 102 -9.27 9.69 6.00
CA ASN A 102 -8.33 9.34 4.94
C ASN A 102 -8.38 7.87 4.51
N VAL A 103 -9.45 7.14 4.86
CA VAL A 103 -9.57 5.71 4.56
C VAL A 103 -10.95 5.39 4.00
N ILE A 104 -10.95 4.81 2.81
CA ILE A 104 -12.13 4.34 2.10
C ILE A 104 -12.01 2.83 1.93
N LEU A 105 -13.08 2.11 2.19
CA LEU A 105 -13.24 0.69 1.88
C LEU A 105 -14.23 0.57 0.72
N ILE A 106 -13.88 -0.27 -0.26
CA ILE A 106 -14.79 -0.72 -1.31
C ILE A 106 -15.09 -2.19 -1.02
N GLU A 107 -16.36 -2.51 -0.83
CA GLU A 107 -16.84 -3.90 -0.80
C GLU A 107 -17.35 -4.22 -2.19
N VAL A 108 -16.86 -5.32 -2.79
CA VAL A 108 -17.19 -5.76 -4.17
C VAL A 108 -17.68 -7.19 -4.19
#